data_AF-A0A257L835-F1
#
_entry.id   AF-A0A257L835-F1
#
_cell.length_a   1.000
_cell.length_b   1.000
_cell.length_c   1.000
_cell.angle_alpha   90.00
_cell.angle_beta   90.00
_cell.angle_gamma   90.00
#
_symmetry.space_group_name_H-M   'P 1'
#
loop_
_entity.id
_entity.type
_entity.pdbx_description
1 polymer ?
#
loop_
_entity_poly.entity_id
_entity_poly.type
_entity_poly.pdbx_seq_one_letter_code
_entity_poly.pdbx_strand_id
1 'polypeptide(L)'
;MKYMKYIHLFLLVALSASAWAQTETNLAAFTKIETNAPITIQLVEGTSNKAAHTGGLKDFKFTTENGVLSIDHTGKDFTNKEPLKIYFTTLSAIELEGVTYVNTAEGTSIKSDAFSIECSGASKSDLHLNVKHLKVECVGASKITLSGTADTSIIELAGASKVYGADLKTKEMTLDAAGASYFNVNASNTLNIEASGATKGVYAGNPINKNIQVSGISNIVDVATGQNLKDERSSGDDTTRITVGKKKVIIIEEGDDLRVETEDEEDTEENPTDSKPSKKYELKKVYAGFELGMNQFTSPNLKFEMPKGYEYLDCNIGKSWFYGLNILEGDVQLVKNKLALTSGLGMQFQNLTFASNQVLKASGNTLAADSGLVPLSKNRLYTYNLNVPLMLKFAPRTKKDRNNFHIAVGVIGSFKAYSHVRTETSAAGYMVETKTKDDYNINPFHVTATARIGYGWLRAFANYDLTPYFKPNNGLNPDVRVFSAGLTLVPFQ
;
A
#
# COMPACT_ATOMS: atom_id res chain seq x y z
N MET A 1 9.04 -15.15 -88.17
CA MET A 1 8.73 -14.34 -86.96
C MET A 1 8.92 -15.20 -85.73
N LYS A 2 9.54 -14.62 -84.71
CA LYS A 2 10.39 -15.26 -83.69
C LYS A 2 9.68 -16.21 -82.72
N TYR A 3 10.32 -17.36 -82.51
CA TYR A 3 10.27 -18.15 -81.27
C TYR A 3 11.23 -17.56 -80.21
N MET A 4 11.10 -18.05 -78.96
CA MET A 4 12.03 -17.97 -77.81
C MET A 4 11.97 -16.70 -76.94
N LYS A 5 11.59 -16.81 -75.64
CA LYS A 5 12.45 -17.18 -74.48
C LYS A 5 11.95 -16.67 -73.09
N TYR A 6 12.04 -17.57 -72.09
CA TYR A 6 12.15 -17.38 -70.61
C TYR A 6 10.97 -16.74 -69.83
N ILE A 7 10.22 -17.48 -69.01
CA ILE A 7 10.52 -17.96 -67.63
C ILE A 7 10.94 -16.81 -66.70
N HIS A 8 9.98 -16.19 -66.01
CA HIS A 8 10.15 -15.62 -64.67
C HIS A 8 8.92 -15.99 -63.82
N LEU A 9 9.03 -17.15 -63.17
CA LEU A 9 8.17 -17.58 -62.08
C LEU A 9 8.51 -16.70 -60.87
N PHE A 10 7.77 -15.61 -60.65
CA PHE A 10 7.82 -14.89 -59.39
C PHE A 10 6.98 -15.67 -58.37
N LEU A 11 7.67 -16.43 -57.53
CA LEU A 11 7.12 -17.12 -56.38
C LEU A 11 6.63 -16.04 -55.39
N LEU A 12 5.33 -15.72 -55.46
CA LEU A 12 4.68 -14.86 -54.46
C LEU A 12 4.55 -15.69 -53.17
N VAL A 13 5.60 -15.68 -52.34
CA VAL A 13 5.51 -16.14 -50.96
C VAL A 13 4.54 -15.19 -50.27
N ALA A 14 3.28 -15.61 -50.18
CA ALA A 14 2.31 -15.01 -49.29
C ALA A 14 2.82 -15.24 -47.86
N LEU A 15 3.54 -14.26 -47.30
CA LEU A 15 3.64 -14.09 -45.86
C LEU A 15 2.21 -13.89 -45.36
N SER A 16 1.59 -14.97 -44.91
CA SER A 16 0.42 -14.92 -44.05
C SER A 16 0.89 -14.40 -42.69
N ALA A 17 1.09 -13.09 -42.60
CA ALA A 17 1.06 -12.41 -41.31
C ALA A 17 -0.35 -12.60 -40.77
N SER A 18 -0.51 -13.58 -39.88
CA SER A 18 -1.68 -13.68 -39.03
C SER A 18 -1.63 -12.48 -38.10
N ALA A 19 -2.20 -11.36 -38.54
CA ALA A 19 -2.53 -10.26 -37.66
C ALA A 19 -3.64 -10.78 -36.75
N TRP A 20 -3.28 -11.15 -35.52
CA TRP A 20 -4.26 -11.41 -34.47
C TRP A 20 -5.03 -10.10 -34.33
N ALA A 21 -6.34 -10.14 -34.61
CA ALA A 21 -7.16 -8.94 -34.62
C ALA A 21 -7.24 -8.36 -33.21
N GLN A 22 -6.38 -7.39 -32.89
CA GLN A 22 -6.49 -6.59 -31.68
C GLN A 22 -7.81 -5.82 -31.77
N THR A 23 -8.73 -6.05 -30.83
CA THR A 23 -9.99 -5.29 -30.81
C THR A 23 -9.68 -3.91 -30.25
N GLU A 24 -10.09 -2.86 -30.96
CA GLU A 24 -9.88 -1.47 -30.56
C GLU A 24 -11.23 -0.77 -30.36
N THR A 25 -11.28 0.19 -29.43
CA THR A 25 -12.39 1.13 -29.29
C THR A 25 -11.85 2.54 -29.06
N ASN A 26 -12.50 3.54 -29.66
CA ASN A 26 -12.15 4.93 -29.40
C ASN A 26 -12.59 5.33 -28.00
N LEU A 27 -11.77 6.14 -27.34
CA LEU A 27 -12.08 6.72 -26.04
C LEU A 27 -12.32 8.22 -26.20
N ALA A 28 -13.11 8.80 -25.29
CA ALA A 28 -13.23 10.25 -25.21
C ALA A 28 -11.88 10.90 -24.80
N ALA A 29 -11.79 12.22 -24.90
CA ALA A 29 -10.62 12.95 -24.45
C ALA A 29 -10.40 12.76 -22.94
N PHE A 30 -9.20 12.37 -22.54
CA PHE A 30 -8.80 12.24 -21.14
C PHE A 30 -7.36 12.71 -20.93
N THR A 31 -7.04 13.11 -19.70
CA THR A 31 -5.72 13.54 -19.23
C THR A 31 -5.33 12.86 -17.92
N LYS A 32 -6.26 12.16 -17.26
CA LYS A 32 -6.03 11.31 -16.07
C LYS A 32 -6.56 9.90 -16.33
N ILE A 33 -5.87 8.88 -15.83
CA ILE A 33 -6.36 7.50 -15.76
C ILE A 33 -6.58 7.11 -14.30
N GLU A 34 -7.72 6.51 -13.99
CA GLU A 34 -8.05 5.97 -12.67
C GLU A 34 -8.48 4.51 -12.81
N THR A 35 -7.93 3.63 -11.98
CA THR A 35 -8.38 2.24 -11.93
C THR A 35 -8.16 1.63 -10.55
N ASN A 36 -9.12 0.83 -10.11
CA ASN A 36 -9.02 -0.06 -8.95
C ASN A 36 -9.13 -1.54 -9.34
N ALA A 37 -9.27 -1.81 -10.64
CA ALA A 37 -9.52 -3.14 -11.17
C ALA A 37 -8.20 -3.93 -11.21
N PRO A 38 -8.21 -5.24 -10.91
CA PRO A 38 -6.99 -6.02 -10.88
C PRO A 38 -6.52 -6.40 -12.31
N ILE A 39 -6.01 -5.40 -13.04
CA ILE A 39 -5.63 -5.49 -14.44
C ILE A 39 -4.21 -4.97 -14.68
N THR A 40 -3.61 -5.40 -15.79
CA THR A 40 -2.39 -4.82 -16.33
C THR A 40 -2.72 -3.86 -17.47
N ILE A 41 -2.27 -2.61 -17.37
CA ILE A 41 -2.41 -1.58 -18.41
C ILE A 41 -1.05 -1.27 -19.01
N GLN A 42 -0.98 -1.24 -20.34
CA GLN A 42 0.18 -0.75 -21.07
C GLN A 42 -0.16 0.57 -21.76
N LEU A 43 0.53 1.64 -21.38
CA LEU A 43 0.37 2.97 -21.93
C LEU A 43 1.17 3.11 -23.23
N VAL A 44 0.54 3.64 -24.27
CA VAL A 44 1.14 3.84 -25.60
C VAL A 44 0.91 5.28 -26.04
N GLU A 45 1.96 6.00 -26.42
CA GLU A 45 1.80 7.33 -27.04
C GLU A 45 1.12 7.17 -28.42
N GLY A 46 0.08 7.97 -28.68
CA GLY A 46 -0.70 7.86 -29.91
C GLY A 46 -1.26 9.20 -30.39
N THR A 47 -1.74 9.23 -31.63
CA THR A 47 -2.39 10.41 -32.23
C THR A 47 -3.88 10.53 -31.87
N SER A 48 -4.45 9.49 -31.24
CA SER A 48 -5.82 9.46 -30.73
C SER A 48 -5.91 8.63 -29.46
N ASN A 49 -6.92 8.95 -28.64
CA ASN A 49 -7.22 8.20 -27.44
C ASN A 49 -8.03 6.94 -27.78
N LYS A 50 -7.48 5.76 -27.48
CA LYS A 50 -8.14 4.48 -27.76
C LYS A 50 -7.73 3.40 -26.75
N ALA A 51 -8.59 2.42 -26.54
CA ALA A 51 -8.27 1.21 -25.81
C ALA A 51 -8.17 0.02 -26.77
N ALA A 52 -7.27 -0.91 -26.47
CA ALA A 52 -7.13 -2.10 -27.27
C ALA A 52 -6.67 -3.32 -26.47
N HIS A 53 -7.20 -4.50 -26.80
CA HIS A 53 -6.87 -5.75 -26.12
C HIS A 53 -6.97 -6.95 -27.08
N THR A 54 -6.03 -7.89 -26.96
CA THR A 54 -5.93 -9.08 -27.84
C THR A 54 -7.10 -10.06 -27.65
N GLY A 55 -7.61 -10.19 -26.42
CA GLY A 55 -8.75 -11.03 -26.06
C GLY A 55 -10.12 -10.37 -26.25
N GLY A 56 -10.16 -9.16 -26.82
CA GLY A 56 -11.36 -8.35 -26.95
C GLY A 56 -11.62 -7.44 -25.75
N LEU A 57 -12.55 -6.49 -25.92
CA LEU A 57 -12.80 -5.43 -24.94
C LEU A 57 -14.09 -5.62 -24.12
N LYS A 58 -14.81 -6.73 -24.30
CA LYS A 58 -16.13 -6.98 -23.70
C LYS A 58 -16.14 -6.98 -22.17
N ASP A 59 -15.00 -7.33 -21.55
CA ASP A 59 -14.86 -7.48 -20.10
C ASP A 59 -14.32 -6.19 -19.44
N PHE A 60 -14.06 -5.15 -20.24
CA PHE A 60 -13.58 -3.86 -19.78
C PHE A 60 -14.69 -2.82 -19.92
N LYS A 61 -14.83 -1.96 -18.90
CA LYS A 61 -15.74 -0.82 -18.94
C LYS A 61 -14.91 0.46 -18.84
N PHE A 62 -15.13 1.34 -19.80
CA PHE A 62 -14.48 2.65 -19.89
C PHE A 62 -15.52 3.73 -19.62
N THR A 63 -15.26 4.58 -18.63
CA THR A 63 -16.11 5.74 -18.34
C THR A 63 -15.22 6.97 -18.35
N THR A 64 -15.55 7.98 -19.16
CA THR A 64 -14.80 9.23 -19.21
C THR A 64 -15.68 10.39 -18.77
N GLU A 65 -15.31 11.00 -17.65
CA GLU A 65 -16.00 12.16 -17.09
C GLU A 65 -14.96 13.20 -16.69
N ASN A 66 -15.17 14.47 -17.08
CA ASN A 66 -14.29 15.61 -16.75
C ASN A 66 -12.79 15.36 -17.06
N GLY A 67 -12.48 14.64 -18.15
CA GLY A 67 -11.11 14.32 -18.55
C GLY A 67 -10.45 13.18 -17.75
N VAL A 68 -11.19 12.52 -16.86
CA VAL A 68 -10.73 11.32 -16.13
C VAL A 68 -11.27 10.08 -16.82
N LEU A 69 -10.38 9.18 -17.24
CA LEU A 69 -10.73 7.85 -17.72
C LEU A 69 -10.72 6.86 -16.56
N SER A 70 -11.91 6.43 -16.14
CA SER A 70 -12.09 5.32 -15.20
C SER A 70 -12.13 4.00 -15.97
N ILE A 71 -11.30 3.04 -15.56
CA ILE A 71 -11.20 1.70 -16.17
C ILE A 71 -11.58 0.64 -15.14
N ASP A 72 -12.67 -0.07 -15.42
CA ASP A 72 -13.13 -1.23 -14.64
C ASP A 72 -12.99 -2.54 -15.42
N HIS A 73 -12.89 -3.66 -14.70
CA HIS A 73 -12.95 -5.01 -15.27
C HIS A 73 -14.16 -5.76 -14.72
N THR A 74 -15.13 -6.07 -15.58
CA THR A 74 -16.39 -6.73 -15.20
C THR A 74 -16.39 -8.24 -15.44
N GLY A 75 -15.35 -8.76 -16.10
CA GLY A 75 -15.17 -10.19 -16.33
C GLY A 75 -14.88 -10.97 -15.06
N LYS A 76 -15.28 -12.25 -15.03
CA LYS A 76 -14.97 -13.18 -13.92
C LYS A 76 -13.55 -13.74 -13.98
N ASP A 77 -12.88 -13.57 -15.11
CA ASP A 77 -11.52 -14.06 -15.35
C ASP A 77 -10.51 -12.90 -15.26
N PHE A 78 -9.74 -12.90 -14.17
CA PHE A 78 -8.65 -11.94 -13.94
C PHE A 78 -7.28 -12.51 -14.33
N THR A 79 -7.25 -13.67 -14.99
CA THR A 79 -6.02 -14.34 -15.42
C THR A 79 -5.57 -13.92 -16.82
N ASN A 80 -6.23 -12.91 -17.41
CA ASN A 80 -5.94 -12.43 -18.75
C ASN A 80 -4.49 -11.93 -18.81
N LYS A 81 -3.63 -12.70 -19.51
CA LYS A 81 -2.18 -12.51 -19.48
C LYS A 81 -1.72 -11.32 -20.32
N GLU A 82 -2.53 -10.90 -21.29
CA GLU A 82 -2.20 -9.79 -22.19
C GLU A 82 -2.63 -8.45 -21.58
N PRO A 83 -1.79 -7.40 -21.67
CA PRO A 83 -2.11 -6.10 -21.12
C PRO A 83 -3.21 -5.40 -21.91
N LEU A 84 -4.04 -4.61 -21.22
CA LEU A 84 -4.92 -3.63 -21.85
C LEU A 84 -4.08 -2.45 -22.32
N LYS A 85 -4.02 -2.25 -23.64
CA LYS A 85 -3.31 -1.11 -24.21
C LYS A 85 -4.21 0.12 -24.16
N ILE A 86 -3.71 1.19 -23.55
CA ILE A 86 -4.34 2.50 -23.53
C ILE A 86 -3.45 3.46 -24.31
N TYR A 87 -3.96 3.90 -25.45
CA TYR A 87 -3.33 4.91 -26.26
C TYR A 87 -3.77 6.28 -25.77
N PHE A 88 -2.81 7.17 -25.56
CA PHE A 88 -3.05 8.52 -25.06
C PHE A 88 -2.35 9.55 -25.94
N THR A 89 -2.99 10.71 -26.06
CA THR A 89 -2.41 11.90 -26.72
C THR A 89 -1.65 12.78 -25.73
N THR A 90 -2.19 12.92 -24.52
CA THR A 90 -1.57 13.63 -23.40
C THR A 90 -1.94 12.92 -22.09
N LEU A 91 -1.09 13.02 -21.08
CA LEU A 91 -1.37 12.47 -19.76
C LEU A 91 -0.72 13.32 -18.68
N SER A 92 -1.49 13.62 -17.64
CA SER A 92 -1.11 14.47 -16.51
C SER A 92 -1.20 13.73 -15.18
N ALA A 93 -1.92 12.61 -15.11
CA ALA A 93 -1.99 11.82 -13.89
C ALA A 93 -2.36 10.35 -14.14
N ILE A 94 -1.89 9.48 -13.25
CA ILE A 94 -2.44 8.14 -13.05
C ILE A 94 -2.77 7.91 -11.58
N GLU A 95 -3.90 7.27 -11.31
CA GLU A 95 -4.34 6.85 -9.98
C GLU A 95 -4.66 5.35 -9.99
N LEU A 96 -3.90 4.61 -9.18
CA LEU A 96 -3.90 3.17 -9.11
C LEU A 96 -4.28 2.74 -7.70
N GLU A 97 -5.48 2.18 -7.55
CA GLU A 97 -5.94 1.57 -6.31
C GLU A 97 -5.93 0.04 -6.42
N GLY A 98 -5.89 -0.67 -5.30
CA GLY A 98 -6.03 -2.13 -5.28
C GLY A 98 -4.82 -2.90 -5.83
N VAL A 99 -5.05 -3.88 -6.71
CA VAL A 99 -4.02 -4.80 -7.26
C VAL A 99 -3.82 -4.52 -8.75
N THR A 100 -3.24 -3.38 -9.06
CA THR A 100 -3.10 -2.85 -10.42
C THR A 100 -1.65 -2.89 -10.89
N TYR A 101 -1.42 -3.06 -12.19
CA TYR A 101 -0.08 -2.85 -12.78
C TYR A 101 -0.17 -1.97 -14.01
N VAL A 102 0.62 -0.90 -14.06
CA VAL A 102 0.70 -0.02 -15.24
C VAL A 102 2.12 0.12 -15.73
N ASN A 103 2.36 0.02 -17.03
CA ASN A 103 3.66 0.32 -17.61
C ASN A 103 3.58 1.15 -18.88
N THR A 104 4.66 1.84 -19.24
CA THR A 104 4.82 2.41 -20.57
C THR A 104 5.29 1.32 -21.55
N ALA A 105 4.73 1.30 -22.77
CA ALA A 105 5.25 0.47 -23.85
C ALA A 105 6.66 0.90 -24.25
N GLU A 106 7.38 0.00 -24.93
CA GLU A 106 8.69 0.33 -25.51
C GLU A 106 8.59 1.54 -26.44
N GLY A 107 9.55 2.47 -26.31
CA GLY A 107 9.55 3.73 -27.07
C GLY A 107 8.53 4.78 -26.63
N THR A 108 7.65 4.48 -25.65
CA THR A 108 6.69 5.44 -25.10
C THR A 108 7.32 6.26 -23.98
N SER A 109 7.22 7.58 -24.06
CA SER A 109 7.64 8.51 -23.00
C SER A 109 6.48 9.45 -22.68
N ILE A 110 6.09 9.54 -21.41
CA ILE A 110 5.05 10.47 -20.98
C ILE A 110 5.66 11.86 -20.87
N LYS A 111 5.16 12.79 -21.70
CA LYS A 111 5.60 14.18 -21.76
C LYS A 111 4.52 15.09 -21.21
N SER A 112 4.84 15.85 -20.16
CA SER A 112 3.91 16.81 -19.53
C SER A 112 4.65 17.87 -18.73
N ASP A 113 4.05 19.06 -18.58
CA ASP A 113 4.56 20.06 -17.66
C ASP A 113 4.43 19.58 -16.20
N ALA A 114 3.32 18.94 -15.85
CA ALA A 114 3.10 18.35 -14.54
C ALA A 114 2.53 16.93 -14.68
N PHE A 115 3.06 16.01 -13.88
CA PHE A 115 2.61 14.61 -13.87
C PHE A 115 2.48 14.09 -12.43
N SER A 116 1.32 13.53 -12.10
CA SER A 116 1.05 12.92 -10.79
C SER A 116 0.89 11.41 -10.89
N ILE A 117 1.51 10.67 -9.98
CA ILE A 117 1.36 9.23 -9.84
C ILE A 117 0.85 8.96 -8.42
N GLU A 118 -0.34 8.38 -8.32
CA GLU A 118 -0.90 7.95 -7.05
C GLU A 118 -1.10 6.45 -7.03
N CYS A 119 -0.48 5.79 -6.06
CA CYS A 119 -0.54 4.35 -5.88
C CYS A 119 -1.03 4.06 -4.47
N SER A 120 -2.17 3.38 -4.35
CA SER A 120 -2.69 2.88 -3.08
C SER A 120 -2.98 1.38 -3.13
N GLY A 121 -2.66 0.66 -2.05
CA GLY A 121 -2.87 -0.79 -1.97
C GLY A 121 -1.64 -1.60 -2.38
N ALA A 122 -1.80 -2.59 -3.27
CA ALA A 122 -0.75 -3.46 -3.78
C ALA A 122 -0.52 -3.21 -5.28
N SER A 123 -0.38 -1.94 -5.63
CA SER A 123 -0.22 -1.47 -7.01
C SER A 123 1.24 -1.40 -7.44
N LYS A 124 1.47 -1.64 -8.73
CA LYS A 124 2.78 -1.51 -9.37
C LYS A 124 2.73 -0.54 -10.55
N SER A 125 3.77 0.25 -10.75
CA SER A 125 3.89 1.05 -11.97
C SER A 125 5.33 1.15 -12.49
N ASP A 126 5.57 0.90 -13.76
CA ASP A 126 6.88 1.01 -14.42
C ASP A 126 6.80 2.03 -15.57
N LEU A 127 7.24 3.28 -15.34
CA LEU A 127 6.98 4.40 -16.25
C LEU A 127 8.27 5.07 -16.76
N HIS A 128 8.26 5.45 -18.03
CA HIS A 128 9.25 6.31 -18.65
C HIS A 128 8.71 7.74 -18.86
N LEU A 129 9.37 8.74 -18.25
CA LEU A 129 8.85 10.10 -18.09
C LEU A 129 9.82 11.14 -18.66
N ASN A 130 9.29 12.20 -19.24
CA ASN A 130 9.99 13.44 -19.54
C ASN A 130 9.10 14.63 -19.15
N VAL A 131 9.23 15.06 -17.89
CA VAL A 131 8.30 16.00 -17.27
C VAL A 131 9.04 17.16 -16.61
N LYS A 132 8.38 18.31 -16.40
CA LYS A 132 8.98 19.37 -15.57
C LYS A 132 8.75 19.09 -14.09
N HIS A 133 7.50 18.88 -13.71
CA HIS A 133 7.10 18.64 -12.32
C HIS A 133 6.52 17.25 -12.15
N LEU A 134 7.16 16.41 -11.33
CA LEU A 134 6.68 15.09 -10.98
C LEU A 134 6.21 15.08 -9.53
N LYS A 135 5.01 14.52 -9.29
CA LYS A 135 4.51 14.19 -7.97
C LYS A 135 4.25 12.69 -7.89
N VAL A 136 4.75 12.03 -6.85
CA VAL A 136 4.57 10.60 -6.61
C VAL A 136 4.08 10.41 -5.20
N GLU A 137 2.94 9.73 -5.04
CA GLU A 137 2.41 9.37 -3.73
C GLU A 137 2.13 7.86 -3.71
N CYS A 138 2.83 7.15 -2.83
CA CYS A 138 2.67 5.71 -2.64
C CYS A 138 2.20 5.42 -1.22
N VAL A 139 1.11 4.69 -1.11
CA VAL A 139 0.51 4.29 0.15
C VAL A 139 0.22 2.79 0.15
N GLY A 140 0.77 2.06 1.12
CA GLY A 140 0.52 0.63 1.26
C GLY A 140 1.70 -0.21 0.78
N ALA A 141 1.45 -1.29 0.05
CA ALA A 141 2.46 -2.22 -0.46
C ALA A 141 2.75 -1.98 -1.95
N SER A 142 2.92 -0.71 -2.33
CA SER A 142 3.09 -0.31 -3.73
C SER A 142 4.55 -0.34 -4.18
N LYS A 143 4.80 -0.63 -5.46
CA LYS A 143 6.13 -0.56 -6.08
C LYS A 143 6.09 0.29 -7.35
N ILE A 144 6.90 1.33 -7.39
CA ILE A 144 7.03 2.20 -8.56
C ILE A 144 8.45 2.12 -9.10
N THR A 145 8.59 2.02 -10.41
CA THR A 145 9.86 2.15 -11.15
C THR A 145 9.74 3.33 -12.11
N LEU A 146 10.69 4.26 -12.05
CA LEU A 146 10.70 5.49 -12.84
C LEU A 146 12.01 5.62 -13.61
N SER A 147 11.90 6.08 -14.86
CA SER A 147 13.06 6.39 -15.71
C SER A 147 12.83 7.66 -16.53
N GLY A 148 13.91 8.28 -17.01
CA GLY A 148 13.86 9.46 -17.87
C GLY A 148 14.32 10.74 -17.14
N THR A 149 13.58 11.83 -17.27
CA THR A 149 13.97 13.15 -16.72
C THR A 149 12.82 13.90 -16.05
N ALA A 150 13.14 14.59 -14.95
CA ALA A 150 12.27 15.54 -14.26
C ALA A 150 13.06 16.81 -13.89
N ASP A 151 12.45 17.99 -13.92
CA ASP A 151 13.09 19.18 -13.32
C ASP A 151 12.94 19.13 -11.80
N THR A 152 11.72 18.93 -11.31
CA THR A 152 11.41 18.80 -9.88
C THR A 152 10.64 17.52 -9.60
N SER A 153 10.96 16.81 -8.52
CA SER A 153 10.20 15.65 -8.04
C SER A 153 9.81 15.81 -6.57
N ILE A 154 8.54 15.55 -6.24
CA ILE A 154 8.04 15.39 -4.88
C ILE A 154 7.59 13.94 -4.73
N ILE A 155 8.21 13.19 -3.81
CA ILE A 155 7.95 11.77 -3.61
C ILE A 155 7.52 11.54 -2.17
N GLU A 156 6.32 11.00 -1.97
CA GLU A 156 5.79 10.67 -0.64
C GLU A 156 5.53 9.17 -0.55
N LEU A 157 6.19 8.51 0.40
CA LEU A 157 6.06 7.08 0.65
C LEU A 157 5.50 6.85 2.05
N ALA A 158 4.39 6.13 2.13
CA ALA A 158 3.82 5.68 3.38
C ALA A 158 3.54 4.16 3.34
N GLY A 159 3.77 3.48 4.47
CA GLY A 159 3.54 2.04 4.59
C GLY A 159 4.74 1.21 4.13
N ALA A 160 4.48 0.14 3.37
CA ALA A 160 5.48 -0.77 2.81
C ALA A 160 5.79 -0.46 1.34
N SER A 161 5.98 0.83 1.03
CA SER A 161 6.07 1.36 -0.33
C SER A 161 7.51 1.38 -0.84
N LYS A 162 7.70 1.14 -2.15
CA LYS A 162 9.02 1.14 -2.79
C LYS A 162 9.06 2.01 -4.05
N VAL A 163 10.05 2.88 -4.16
CA VAL A 163 10.36 3.63 -5.39
C VAL A 163 11.75 3.28 -5.91
N TYR A 164 11.82 2.93 -7.19
CA TYR A 164 13.03 2.68 -7.95
C TYR A 164 13.15 3.72 -9.07
N GLY A 165 13.76 4.85 -8.77
CA GLY A 165 13.94 6.00 -9.66
C GLY A 165 15.40 6.36 -9.94
N ALA A 166 16.35 5.41 -9.83
CA ALA A 166 17.77 5.67 -10.13
C ALA A 166 17.99 6.14 -11.58
N ASP A 167 17.14 5.65 -12.50
CA ASP A 167 17.15 5.98 -13.92
C ASP A 167 16.32 7.23 -14.25
N LEU A 168 15.65 7.84 -13.26
CA LEU A 168 14.95 9.11 -13.39
C LEU A 168 15.86 10.24 -12.90
N LYS A 169 16.46 10.98 -13.82
CA LYS A 169 17.34 12.11 -13.49
C LYS A 169 16.50 13.32 -13.12
N THR A 170 16.55 13.72 -11.85
CA THR A 170 15.84 14.89 -11.33
C THR A 170 16.83 16.02 -10.99
N LYS A 171 16.47 17.30 -11.21
CA LYS A 171 17.33 18.40 -10.73
C LYS A 171 17.10 18.68 -9.25
N GLU A 172 15.85 18.87 -8.85
CA GLU A 172 15.45 19.19 -7.48
C GLU A 172 14.47 18.14 -6.95
N MET A 173 14.79 17.53 -5.82
CA MET A 173 13.97 16.47 -5.24
C MET A 173 13.65 16.72 -3.77
N THR A 174 12.38 16.53 -3.42
CA THR A 174 11.92 16.39 -2.03
C THR A 174 11.29 15.01 -1.86
N LEU A 175 11.71 14.27 -0.84
CA LEU A 175 11.26 12.91 -0.59
C LEU A 175 10.93 12.72 0.89
N ASP A 176 9.68 12.37 1.16
CA ASP A 176 9.19 12.02 2.49
C ASP A 176 8.90 10.51 2.52
N ALA A 177 9.59 9.77 3.38
CA ALA A 177 9.40 8.34 3.53
C ALA A 177 9.09 7.97 4.98
N ALA A 178 7.93 7.37 5.19
CA ALA A 178 7.44 6.92 6.49
C ALA A 178 7.05 5.44 6.44
N GLY A 179 7.19 4.75 7.58
CA GLY A 179 6.85 3.33 7.72
C GLY A 179 8.00 2.41 7.30
N ALA A 180 7.70 1.32 6.59
CA ALA A 180 8.64 0.32 6.08
C ALA A 180 8.96 0.57 4.59
N SER A 181 9.49 1.75 4.29
CA SER A 181 9.63 2.23 2.91
C SER A 181 11.02 1.98 2.32
N TYR A 182 11.09 1.90 0.99
CA TYR A 182 12.36 1.87 0.26
C TYR A 182 12.39 2.90 -0.87
N PHE A 183 13.53 3.56 -1.05
CA PHE A 183 13.75 4.39 -2.23
C PHE A 183 15.16 4.23 -2.82
N ASN A 184 15.25 4.35 -4.15
CA ASN A 184 16.49 4.51 -4.89
C ASN A 184 16.30 5.64 -5.91
N VAL A 185 16.95 6.78 -5.73
CA VAL A 185 16.65 8.02 -6.48
C VAL A 185 17.88 8.73 -7.02
N ASN A 186 17.71 9.67 -7.95
CA ASN A 186 18.80 10.39 -8.58
C ASN A 186 18.49 11.90 -8.69
N ALA A 187 19.29 12.72 -8.00
CA ALA A 187 19.12 14.17 -7.94
C ALA A 187 20.45 14.91 -8.17
N SER A 188 20.45 15.98 -8.98
CA SER A 188 21.68 16.70 -9.37
C SER A 188 21.92 18.05 -8.71
N ASN A 189 20.88 18.78 -8.27
CA ASN A 189 21.04 20.13 -7.71
C ASN A 189 20.66 20.16 -6.24
N THR A 190 19.41 19.83 -5.93
CA THR A 190 18.88 19.89 -4.55
C THR A 190 18.25 18.56 -4.20
N LEU A 191 18.57 18.06 -3.00
CA LEU A 191 17.98 16.85 -2.44
C LEU A 191 17.57 17.09 -0.99
N ASN A 192 16.27 17.05 -0.74
CA ASN A 192 15.69 17.06 0.60
C ASN A 192 15.06 15.70 0.88
N ILE A 193 15.47 15.03 1.96
CA ILE A 193 14.89 13.75 2.38
C ILE A 193 14.47 13.83 3.85
N GLU A 194 13.24 13.44 4.14
CA GLU A 194 12.79 13.12 5.50
C GLU A 194 12.44 11.62 5.56
N ALA A 195 13.20 10.87 6.35
CA ALA A 195 12.99 9.44 6.53
C ALA A 195 12.65 9.13 7.99
N SER A 196 11.54 8.41 8.19
CA SER A 196 11.07 7.98 9.50
C SER A 196 10.59 6.52 9.47
N GLY A 197 10.60 5.86 10.64
CA GLY A 197 10.22 4.45 10.78
C GLY A 197 11.38 3.50 10.48
N ALA A 198 11.14 2.52 9.60
CA ALA A 198 12.10 1.50 9.14
C ALA A 198 12.35 1.67 7.64
N THR A 199 12.94 2.80 7.26
CA THR A 199 13.14 3.18 5.85
C THR A 199 14.56 2.87 5.38
N LYS A 200 14.74 2.24 4.21
CA LYS A 200 16.05 2.08 3.55
C LYS A 200 16.09 2.89 2.25
N GLY A 201 17.12 3.72 2.10
CA GLY A 201 17.22 4.68 1.01
C GLY A 201 18.57 4.65 0.31
N VAL A 202 18.57 4.90 -0.99
CA VAL A 202 19.78 5.13 -1.78
C VAL A 202 19.57 6.36 -2.65
N TYR A 203 20.55 7.24 -2.73
CA TYR A 203 20.51 8.35 -3.68
C TYR A 203 21.82 8.49 -4.47
N ALA A 204 21.70 8.96 -5.71
CA ALA A 204 22.79 9.25 -6.63
C ALA A 204 22.65 10.67 -7.21
N GLY A 205 23.62 11.09 -8.04
CA GLY A 205 23.54 12.32 -8.83
C GLY A 205 24.37 13.51 -8.33
N ASN A 206 25.05 13.38 -7.19
CA ASN A 206 25.90 14.43 -6.58
C ASN A 206 25.19 15.79 -6.42
N PRO A 207 24.07 15.86 -5.68
CA PRO A 207 23.36 17.11 -5.47
C PRO A 207 24.22 18.15 -4.73
N ILE A 208 24.16 19.39 -5.20
CA ILE A 208 24.89 20.55 -4.66
C ILE A 208 24.40 20.89 -3.24
N ASN A 209 23.09 20.93 -3.05
CA ASN A 209 22.44 21.21 -1.76
C ASN A 209 21.75 19.94 -1.25
N LYS A 210 22.11 19.52 -0.03
CA LYS A 210 21.53 18.34 0.62
C LYS A 210 20.98 18.70 2.00
N ASN A 211 19.75 18.31 2.28
CA ASN A 211 19.17 18.30 3.62
C ASN A 211 18.52 16.94 3.87
N ILE A 212 19.11 16.12 4.72
CA ILE A 212 18.66 14.76 4.96
C ILE A 212 18.39 14.61 6.46
N GLN A 213 17.14 14.37 6.81
CA GLN A 213 16.68 14.12 8.16
C GLN A 213 16.29 12.65 8.30
N VAL A 214 16.93 11.96 9.23
CA VAL A 214 16.74 10.52 9.45
C VAL A 214 16.32 10.32 10.88
N SER A 215 15.25 9.55 11.08
CA SER A 215 14.74 9.16 12.40
C SER A 215 14.29 7.70 12.41
N GLY A 216 14.27 7.10 13.60
CA GLY A 216 13.94 5.68 13.76
C GLY A 216 15.09 4.77 13.32
N ILE A 217 14.77 3.61 12.72
CA ILE A 217 15.72 2.59 12.27
C ILE A 217 16.05 2.80 10.78
N SER A 218 16.05 4.06 10.33
CA SER A 218 16.19 4.41 8.93
C SER A 218 17.67 4.47 8.52
N ASN A 219 17.99 3.98 7.32
CA ASN A 219 19.35 3.99 6.76
C ASN A 219 19.36 4.50 5.32
N ILE A 220 20.11 5.58 5.06
CA ILE A 220 20.23 6.19 3.73
C ILE A 220 21.67 6.16 3.25
N VAL A 221 21.91 5.69 2.03
CA VAL A 221 23.24 5.58 1.42
C VAL A 221 23.42 6.58 0.28
N ASP A 222 24.51 7.36 0.34
CA ASP A 222 25.03 8.13 -0.78
C ASP A 222 25.86 7.22 -1.69
N VAL A 223 25.43 7.02 -2.95
CA VAL A 223 26.15 6.16 -3.89
C VAL A 223 27.53 6.69 -4.24
N ALA A 224 27.71 8.01 -4.28
CA ALA A 224 28.97 8.60 -4.74
C ALA A 224 30.07 8.53 -3.69
N THR A 225 29.72 8.64 -2.41
CA THR A 225 30.67 8.61 -1.30
C THR A 225 30.68 7.28 -0.55
N GLY A 226 29.66 6.45 -0.72
CA GLY A 226 29.42 5.25 0.09
C GLY A 226 29.00 5.56 1.54
N GLN A 227 28.73 6.83 1.85
CA GLN A 227 28.39 7.27 3.20
C GLN A 227 27.00 6.75 3.59
N ASN A 228 26.90 6.12 4.77
CA ASN A 228 25.64 5.79 5.41
C ASN A 228 25.23 6.92 6.36
N LEU A 229 24.01 7.43 6.19
CA LEU A 229 23.35 8.41 7.04
C LEU A 229 22.30 7.67 7.86
N LYS A 230 22.57 7.51 9.16
CA LYS A 230 21.69 6.89 10.16
C LYS A 230 21.42 7.90 11.28
N ASP A 231 20.33 7.72 12.02
CA ASP A 231 20.10 8.50 13.26
C ASP A 231 21.16 8.09 14.32
N GLU A 232 22.02 9.02 14.73
CA GLU A 232 23.12 8.75 15.68
C GLU A 232 22.63 8.27 17.06
N ARG A 233 21.34 8.49 17.41
CA ARG A 233 20.74 7.91 18.62
C ARG A 233 20.53 6.39 18.54
N SER A 234 20.71 5.80 17.36
CA SER A 234 20.67 4.36 17.09
C SER A 234 22.08 3.76 16.93
N SER A 235 23.15 4.52 17.19
CA SER A 235 24.53 4.05 17.06
C SER A 235 25.04 3.40 18.34
N GLY A 236 24.55 2.19 18.60
CA GLY A 236 25.31 1.14 19.25
C GLY A 236 25.25 -0.09 18.34
N ASP A 237 26.37 -0.79 18.13
CA ASP A 237 26.35 -2.20 17.71
C ASP A 237 25.69 -3.01 18.84
N ASP A 238 24.39 -2.83 18.98
CA ASP A 238 23.63 -3.24 20.15
C ASP A 238 22.76 -4.42 19.73
N THR A 239 23.38 -5.59 19.91
CA THR A 239 22.65 -6.84 20.08
C THR A 239 21.48 -6.59 21.03
N THR A 240 20.26 -6.47 20.51
CA THR A 240 19.09 -6.16 21.32
C THR A 240 18.64 -7.47 21.97
N ARG A 241 18.86 -7.58 23.28
CA ARG A 241 18.49 -8.75 24.07
C ARG A 241 17.19 -8.46 24.81
N ILE A 242 16.11 -9.08 24.35
CA ILE A 242 14.81 -9.02 25.01
C ILE A 242 14.61 -10.34 25.75
N THR A 243 14.68 -10.29 27.08
CA THR A 243 14.37 -11.46 27.91
C THR A 243 12.90 -11.41 28.31
N VAL A 244 12.14 -12.44 27.92
CA VAL A 244 10.73 -12.60 28.31
C VAL A 244 10.58 -13.96 28.98
N GLY A 245 10.53 -13.96 30.32
CA GLY A 245 10.55 -15.20 31.11
C GLY A 245 11.89 -15.93 30.99
N LYS A 246 11.87 -17.25 30.75
CA LYS A 246 13.08 -18.07 30.52
C LYS A 246 13.64 -17.99 29.09
N LYS A 247 13.05 -17.15 28.24
CA LYS A 247 13.43 -17.04 26.82
C LYS A 247 14.19 -15.76 26.58
N LYS A 248 15.26 -15.88 25.81
CA LYS A 248 16.11 -14.78 25.41
C LYS A 248 15.97 -14.60 23.90
N VAL A 249 15.40 -13.48 23.50
CA VAL A 249 15.33 -13.07 22.10
C VAL A 249 16.52 -12.17 21.84
N ILE A 250 17.38 -12.56 20.92
CA ILE A 250 18.57 -11.83 20.55
C ILE A 250 18.38 -11.37 19.11
N ILE A 251 18.29 -10.05 18.95
CA ILE A 251 18.28 -9.42 17.63
C ILE A 251 19.72 -9.00 17.38
N ILE A 252 20.37 -9.67 16.43
CA ILE A 252 21.75 -9.40 16.03
C ILE A 252 21.70 -8.75 14.65
N GLU A 253 22.27 -7.56 14.56
CA GLU A 253 22.47 -6.85 13.31
C GLU A 253 23.90 -7.16 12.84
N GLU A 254 24.06 -8.03 11.83
CA GLU A 254 25.35 -8.25 11.16
C GLU A 254 25.28 -7.67 9.75
N GLY A 255 25.65 -6.40 9.62
CA GLY A 255 25.66 -5.70 8.33
C GLY A 255 24.27 -5.45 7.76
N ASP A 256 23.96 -6.03 6.59
CA ASP A 256 22.73 -5.79 5.81
C ASP A 256 21.65 -6.87 6.03
N ASP A 257 21.95 -7.91 6.84
CA ASP A 257 21.06 -9.03 7.15
C ASP A 257 20.56 -8.93 8.60
N LEU A 258 19.24 -9.09 8.77
CA LEU A 258 18.59 -9.09 10.07
C LEU A 258 18.31 -10.53 10.51
N ARG A 259 19.01 -10.99 11.56
CA ARG A 259 18.80 -12.32 12.15
C ARG A 259 18.06 -12.20 13.47
N VAL A 260 16.95 -12.93 13.58
CA VAL A 260 16.20 -13.08 14.83
C VAL A 260 16.51 -14.47 15.38
N GLU A 261 17.31 -14.51 16.44
CA GLU A 261 17.63 -15.75 17.14
C GLU A 261 16.86 -15.81 18.46
N THR A 262 16.23 -16.95 18.70
CA THR A 262 15.56 -17.24 19.97
C THR A 262 16.32 -18.35 20.67
N GLU A 263 17.02 -18.00 21.75
CA GLU A 263 17.65 -18.96 22.65
C GLU A 263 16.67 -19.31 23.78
N ASP A 264 16.44 -20.61 23.96
CA ASP A 264 15.83 -21.15 25.17
C ASP A 264 17.02 -21.56 26.07
N GLU A 265 17.08 -21.08 27.33
CA GLU A 265 18.02 -21.65 28.31
C GLU A 265 17.63 -23.12 28.55
N GLU A 266 18.41 -24.04 28.00
CA GLU A 266 18.34 -25.45 28.34
C GLU A 266 18.94 -25.65 29.74
N ASP A 267 18.08 -26.10 30.67
CA ASP A 267 18.52 -26.69 31.92
C ASP A 267 19.46 -27.88 31.61
N THR A 268 20.55 -27.94 32.37
CA THR A 268 21.78 -28.73 32.24
C THR A 268 21.69 -30.23 31.95
N GLU A 269 22.72 -30.69 31.23
CA GLU A 269 23.37 -32.02 31.20
C GLU A 269 22.52 -33.27 30.90
N GLU A 270 22.69 -33.86 29.71
CA GLU A 270 22.89 -35.31 29.54
C GLU A 270 23.42 -35.69 28.13
N ASN A 271 24.17 -36.79 28.09
CA ASN A 271 25.04 -37.31 27.01
C ASN A 271 24.47 -37.35 25.57
N PRO A 272 25.33 -37.24 24.54
CA PRO A 272 24.90 -37.29 23.14
C PRO A 272 24.63 -38.73 22.70
N THR A 273 23.36 -39.11 22.61
CA THR A 273 22.95 -40.22 21.75
C THR A 273 22.15 -39.71 20.55
N ASP A 274 22.65 -40.08 19.39
CA ASP A 274 22.15 -39.88 18.03
C ASP A 274 20.61 -39.96 17.95
N SER A 275 19.94 -38.81 18.06
CA SER A 275 18.53 -38.67 17.74
C SER A 275 18.33 -37.43 16.89
N LYS A 276 17.74 -37.63 15.71
CA LYS A 276 17.42 -36.56 14.75
C LYS A 276 16.65 -35.46 15.48
N PRO A 277 16.98 -34.17 15.30
CA PRO A 277 16.29 -33.08 16.00
C PRO A 277 14.79 -33.15 15.70
N SER A 278 13.98 -33.31 16.74
CA SER A 278 12.53 -33.31 16.63
C SER A 278 12.08 -31.93 16.13
N LYS A 279 11.41 -31.85 14.97
CA LYS A 279 10.86 -30.60 14.45
C LYS A 279 10.02 -29.91 15.53
N LYS A 280 10.42 -28.71 15.96
CA LYS A 280 9.66 -27.85 16.88
C LYS A 280 8.31 -27.59 16.22
N TYR A 281 7.22 -28.01 16.86
CA TYR A 281 5.89 -27.97 16.27
C TYR A 281 5.27 -26.57 16.43
N GLU A 282 5.13 -25.84 15.34
CA GLU A 282 4.44 -24.55 15.32
C GLU A 282 2.92 -24.72 15.15
N LEU A 283 2.15 -23.91 15.90
CA LEU A 283 0.71 -23.80 15.74
C LEU A 283 0.37 -23.07 14.45
N LYS A 284 -0.87 -23.24 13.98
CA LYS A 284 -1.34 -22.49 12.82
C LYS A 284 -1.32 -20.99 13.10
N LYS A 285 -0.74 -20.23 12.17
CA LYS A 285 -0.80 -18.77 12.16
C LYS A 285 -2.22 -18.29 11.88
N VAL A 286 -2.72 -17.41 12.76
CA VAL A 286 -4.09 -16.86 12.74
C VAL A 286 -4.09 -15.34 12.61
N TYR A 287 -3.03 -14.68 13.07
CA TYR A 287 -2.84 -13.24 12.97
C TYR A 287 -2.04 -12.86 11.73
N ALA A 288 -0.91 -13.53 11.48
CA ALA A 288 -0.02 -13.19 10.38
C ALA A 288 -0.70 -13.40 9.02
N GLY A 289 -0.67 -12.36 8.19
CA GLY A 289 -1.26 -12.36 6.87
C GLY A 289 -1.77 -11.00 6.40
N PHE A 290 -2.44 -11.02 5.27
CA PHE A 290 -3.15 -9.87 4.71
C PHE A 290 -4.65 -9.94 5.03
N GLU A 291 -5.17 -8.92 5.70
CA GLU A 291 -6.57 -8.73 6.06
C GLU A 291 -7.20 -7.68 5.14
N LEU A 292 -8.38 -7.96 4.57
CA LEU A 292 -9.18 -7.03 3.79
C LEU A 292 -10.59 -7.01 4.37
N GLY A 293 -11.12 -5.82 4.63
CA GLY A 293 -12.45 -5.66 5.21
C GLY A 293 -13.04 -4.29 4.97
N MET A 294 -14.16 -4.05 5.64
CA MET A 294 -14.86 -2.78 5.65
C MET A 294 -14.82 -2.21 7.06
N ASN A 295 -14.93 -0.89 7.17
CA ASN A 295 -14.94 -0.20 8.45
C ASN A 295 -15.93 0.99 8.47
N GLN A 296 -16.36 1.37 9.67
CA GLN A 296 -17.23 2.52 9.89
C GLN A 296 -17.13 3.01 11.34
N PHE A 297 -17.48 4.28 11.57
CA PHE A 297 -17.68 4.80 12.92
C PHE A 297 -18.95 4.29 13.59
N THR A 298 -18.88 4.13 14.90
CA THR A 298 -19.98 3.70 15.77
C THR A 298 -19.94 4.46 17.08
N SER A 299 -21.05 4.46 17.81
CA SER A 299 -21.08 4.83 19.22
C SER A 299 -20.35 3.78 20.10
N PRO A 300 -20.03 4.10 21.38
CA PRO A 300 -19.35 3.17 22.28
C PRO A 300 -20.11 1.87 22.60
N ASN A 301 -21.39 1.79 22.22
CA ASN A 301 -22.25 0.61 22.37
C ASN A 301 -22.54 -0.08 21.04
N LEU A 302 -21.68 0.13 20.03
CA LEU A 302 -21.77 -0.47 18.71
C LEU A 302 -23.06 -0.12 17.94
N LYS A 303 -23.67 1.05 18.23
CA LYS A 303 -24.75 1.61 17.39
C LYS A 303 -24.15 2.42 16.25
N PHE A 304 -24.64 2.19 15.04
CA PHE A 304 -24.23 2.88 13.80
C PHE A 304 -24.95 4.23 13.63
N GLU A 305 -25.00 5.00 14.71
CA GLU A 305 -25.63 6.32 14.76
C GLU A 305 -24.61 7.29 15.34
N MET A 306 -24.41 8.43 14.67
CA MET A 306 -23.48 9.43 15.14
C MET A 306 -24.11 10.29 16.25
N PRO A 307 -23.31 10.75 17.23
CA PRO A 307 -23.79 11.70 18.23
C PRO A 307 -24.35 12.97 17.57
N LYS A 308 -25.35 13.58 18.21
CA LYS A 308 -25.96 14.83 17.73
C LYS A 308 -24.89 15.91 17.55
N GLY A 309 -24.86 16.57 16.40
CA GLY A 309 -23.86 17.57 16.02
C GLY A 309 -22.60 17.00 15.38
N TYR A 310 -22.47 15.68 15.27
CA TYR A 310 -21.36 14.97 14.64
C TYR A 310 -21.83 14.05 13.51
N GLU A 311 -23.00 14.32 12.93
CA GLU A 311 -23.60 13.55 11.84
C GLU A 311 -22.69 13.52 10.60
N TYR A 312 -21.77 14.48 10.46
CA TYR A 312 -20.78 14.51 9.40
C TYR A 312 -19.76 13.38 9.44
N LEU A 313 -19.64 12.67 10.57
CA LEU A 313 -18.80 11.48 10.71
C LEU A 313 -19.47 10.22 10.16
N ASP A 314 -20.73 10.27 9.74
CA ASP A 314 -21.36 9.11 9.14
C ASP A 314 -20.63 8.71 7.84
N CYS A 315 -20.39 7.42 7.69
CA CYS A 315 -19.54 6.88 6.63
C CYS A 315 -20.37 6.12 5.58
N ASN A 316 -19.95 6.25 4.32
CA ASN A 316 -20.36 5.32 3.28
C ASN A 316 -19.57 4.02 3.44
N ILE A 317 -20.18 3.01 4.09
CA ILE A 317 -19.53 1.73 4.38
C ILE A 317 -19.00 1.05 3.12
N GLY A 318 -19.75 1.10 1.99
CA GLY A 318 -19.36 0.51 0.70
C GLY A 318 -18.09 1.10 0.08
N LYS A 319 -17.64 2.26 0.57
CA LYS A 319 -16.42 2.96 0.14
C LYS A 319 -15.41 3.12 1.27
N SER A 320 -15.63 2.49 2.43
CA SER A 320 -14.78 2.59 3.62
C SER A 320 -14.10 1.24 3.86
N TRP A 321 -12.82 1.19 3.51
CA TRP A 321 -12.05 -0.05 3.47
C TRP A 321 -11.01 -0.12 4.58
N PHE A 322 -10.81 -1.34 5.05
CA PHE A 322 -9.78 -1.74 6.00
C PHE A 322 -8.79 -2.68 5.30
N TYR A 323 -7.51 -2.40 5.47
CA TYR A 323 -6.42 -3.27 5.06
C TYR A 323 -5.49 -3.52 6.25
N GLY A 324 -5.23 -4.78 6.58
CA GLY A 324 -4.29 -5.19 7.61
C GLY A 324 -3.12 -5.94 7.00
N LEU A 325 -1.90 -5.57 7.34
CA LEU A 325 -0.68 -6.30 6.99
C LEU A 325 0.00 -6.77 8.28
N ASN A 326 -0.26 -8.00 8.68
CA ASN A 326 0.22 -8.59 9.92
C ASN A 326 1.47 -9.42 9.61
N ILE A 327 2.66 -8.88 9.88
CA ILE A 327 3.92 -9.40 9.37
C ILE A 327 4.47 -10.51 10.27
N LEU A 328 4.35 -10.35 11.59
CA LEU A 328 4.93 -11.27 12.56
C LEU A 328 3.86 -11.83 13.49
N GLU A 329 3.99 -13.12 13.82
CA GLU A 329 3.18 -13.82 14.81
C GLU A 329 4.06 -14.79 15.59
N GLY A 330 4.02 -14.70 16.92
CA GLY A 330 4.73 -15.58 17.84
C GLY A 330 3.78 -16.14 18.89
N ASP A 331 3.98 -17.40 19.25
CA ASP A 331 3.12 -18.13 20.18
C ASP A 331 3.88 -18.62 21.41
N VAL A 332 3.30 -18.36 22.58
CA VAL A 332 3.60 -19.06 23.82
C VAL A 332 2.51 -20.11 24.04
N GLN A 333 2.82 -21.38 23.75
CA GLN A 333 1.86 -22.47 23.90
C GLN A 333 1.52 -22.71 25.38
N LEU A 334 0.26 -22.52 25.73
CA LEU A 334 -0.30 -22.82 27.06
C LEU A 334 -0.73 -24.28 27.16
N VAL A 335 -1.25 -24.83 26.06
CA VAL A 335 -1.54 -26.26 25.91
C VAL A 335 -0.95 -26.71 24.58
N LYS A 336 -0.02 -27.67 24.66
CA LYS A 336 0.73 -28.18 23.50
C LYS A 336 -0.19 -28.49 22.32
N ASN A 337 0.09 -27.87 21.18
CA ASN A 337 -0.61 -28.04 19.90
C ASN A 337 -2.11 -27.68 19.90
N LYS A 338 -2.59 -26.92 20.89
CA LYS A 338 -4.01 -26.54 20.98
C LYS A 338 -4.25 -25.08 21.37
N LEU A 339 -3.62 -24.61 22.44
CA LEU A 339 -3.89 -23.31 23.05
C LEU A 339 -2.58 -22.53 23.20
N ALA A 340 -2.58 -21.26 22.79
CA ALA A 340 -1.44 -20.37 22.93
C ALA A 340 -1.86 -18.96 23.31
N LEU A 341 -0.96 -18.26 23.98
CA LEU A 341 -0.94 -16.81 24.01
C LEU A 341 -0.14 -16.34 22.78
N THR A 342 -0.75 -15.50 21.96
CA THR A 342 -0.21 -15.04 20.68
C THR A 342 0.05 -13.54 20.73
N SER A 343 1.22 -13.15 20.24
CA SER A 343 1.59 -11.75 20.01
C SER A 343 2.26 -11.60 18.63
N GLY A 344 2.59 -10.38 18.22
CA GLY A 344 3.09 -10.13 16.87
C GLY A 344 3.31 -8.67 16.54
N LEU A 345 3.45 -8.40 15.25
CA LEU A 345 3.56 -7.04 14.71
C LEU A 345 2.74 -6.96 13.42
N GLY A 346 1.97 -5.90 13.28
CA GLY A 346 1.20 -5.62 12.07
C GLY A 346 1.03 -4.13 11.80
N MET A 347 0.44 -3.84 10.65
CA MET A 347 0.10 -2.50 10.22
C MET A 347 -1.35 -2.48 9.73
N GLN A 348 -2.05 -1.37 9.94
CA GLN A 348 -3.40 -1.17 9.43
C GLN A 348 -3.46 0.10 8.61
N PHE A 349 -4.10 0.00 7.46
CA PHE A 349 -4.40 1.09 6.54
C PHE A 349 -5.91 1.17 6.47
N GLN A 350 -6.47 2.30 6.85
CA GLN A 350 -7.91 2.49 6.92
C GLN A 350 -8.29 3.72 6.11
N ASN A 351 -9.36 3.61 5.34
CA ASN A 351 -10.06 4.78 4.82
C ASN A 351 -11.50 4.80 5.31
N LEU A 352 -11.95 5.96 5.78
CA LEU A 352 -13.33 6.22 6.15
C LEU A 352 -13.85 7.27 5.19
N THR A 353 -14.74 6.86 4.28
CA THR A 353 -15.39 7.77 3.33
C THR A 353 -16.61 8.39 4.01
N PHE A 354 -16.60 9.69 4.24
CA PHE A 354 -17.73 10.40 4.83
C PHE A 354 -18.87 10.58 3.83
N ALA A 355 -20.11 10.40 4.29
CA ALA A 355 -21.31 10.68 3.51
C ALA A 355 -21.61 12.19 3.42
N SER A 356 -21.06 12.97 4.36
CA SER A 356 -21.22 14.42 4.43
C SER A 356 -20.21 15.18 3.56
N ASN A 357 -20.61 16.38 3.12
CA ASN A 357 -19.72 17.35 2.45
C ASN A 357 -18.89 18.19 3.43
N GLN A 358 -19.02 17.94 4.73
CA GLN A 358 -18.22 18.64 5.73
C GLN A 358 -16.83 18.02 5.85
N VAL A 359 -15.80 18.85 5.75
CA VAL A 359 -14.39 18.42 5.75
C VAL A 359 -13.82 18.58 7.15
N LEU A 360 -13.22 17.53 7.68
CA LEU A 360 -12.55 17.60 8.98
C LEU A 360 -11.42 18.62 8.95
N LYS A 361 -11.26 19.34 10.06
CA LYS A 361 -10.16 20.28 10.27
C LYS A 361 -9.59 20.14 11.68
N ALA A 362 -8.30 20.44 11.84
CA ALA A 362 -7.78 20.73 13.17
C ALA A 362 -8.29 22.09 13.65
N SER A 363 -8.95 22.09 14.81
CA SER A 363 -9.36 23.28 15.53
C SER A 363 -8.79 23.22 16.95
N GLY A 364 -7.49 23.46 17.08
CA GLY A 364 -6.76 23.28 18.34
C GLY A 364 -6.97 21.88 18.90
N ASN A 365 -7.47 21.78 20.13
CA ASN A 365 -7.74 20.50 20.81
C ASN A 365 -9.15 19.93 20.54
N THR A 366 -9.90 20.50 19.61
CA THR A 366 -11.27 20.08 19.28
C THR A 366 -11.41 19.61 17.83
N LEU A 367 -12.20 18.57 17.62
CA LEU A 367 -12.60 18.11 16.30
C LEU A 367 -13.60 19.11 15.74
N ALA A 368 -13.29 19.67 14.58
CA ALA A 368 -14.19 20.52 13.84
C ALA A 368 -14.37 19.98 12.42
N ALA A 369 -15.46 20.38 11.78
CA ALA A 369 -15.66 20.19 10.35
C ALA A 369 -16.24 21.46 9.75
N ASP A 370 -15.74 21.82 8.56
CA ASP A 370 -16.23 22.99 7.82
C ASP A 370 -17.10 22.55 6.65
N SER A 371 -18.16 23.32 6.40
CA SER A 371 -18.98 23.16 5.20
C SER A 371 -18.38 23.95 4.05
N GLY A 372 -18.03 23.27 2.96
CA GLY A 372 -17.64 23.93 1.71
C GLY A 372 -18.85 24.54 0.98
N LEU A 373 -18.61 25.54 0.12
CA LEU A 373 -19.62 26.11 -0.77
C LEU A 373 -19.95 25.20 -1.97
N VAL A 374 -19.08 24.23 -2.26
CA VAL A 374 -19.20 23.32 -3.40
C VAL A 374 -19.34 21.89 -2.89
N PRO A 375 -20.29 21.08 -3.41
CA PRO A 375 -20.43 19.68 -3.06
C PRO A 375 -19.17 18.87 -3.37
N LEU A 376 -18.84 17.91 -2.52
CA LEU A 376 -17.68 17.05 -2.69
C LEU A 376 -18.08 15.74 -3.36
N SER A 377 -17.31 15.28 -4.35
CA SER A 377 -17.45 13.94 -4.93
C SER A 377 -16.74 12.87 -4.09
N LYS A 378 -15.69 13.27 -3.35
CA LYS A 378 -14.90 12.42 -2.47
C LYS A 378 -14.60 13.20 -1.18
N ASN A 379 -14.80 12.56 -0.03
CA ASN A 379 -14.41 13.08 1.29
C ASN A 379 -13.99 11.88 2.14
N ARG A 380 -12.68 11.70 2.32
CA ARG A 380 -12.10 10.47 2.90
C ARG A 380 -11.05 10.80 3.92
N LEU A 381 -11.15 10.23 5.12
CA LEU A 381 -10.08 10.20 6.11
C LEU A 381 -9.25 8.92 5.96
N TYR A 382 -7.95 9.07 5.74
CA TYR A 382 -6.99 7.97 5.71
C TYR A 382 -6.19 7.94 7.01
N THR A 383 -6.01 6.74 7.58
CA THR A 383 -5.24 6.52 8.81
C THR A 383 -4.32 5.31 8.67
N TYR A 384 -3.11 5.44 9.21
CA TYR A 384 -2.09 4.39 9.21
C TYR A 384 -1.64 4.09 10.63
N ASN A 385 -1.81 2.84 11.05
CA ASN A 385 -1.52 2.40 12.41
C ASN A 385 -0.49 1.27 12.42
N LEU A 386 0.43 1.31 13.39
CA LEU A 386 1.31 0.20 13.76
C LEU A 386 0.69 -0.56 14.94
N ASN A 387 0.69 -1.89 14.89
CA ASN A 387 -0.15 -2.70 15.77
C ASN A 387 0.62 -3.84 16.43
N VAL A 388 0.39 -4.04 17.72
CA VAL A 388 0.89 -5.15 18.52
C VAL A 388 -0.30 -5.88 19.14
N PRO A 389 -0.61 -7.13 18.71
CA PRO A 389 -1.70 -7.90 19.29
C PRO A 389 -1.26 -8.63 20.55
N LEU A 390 -2.25 -8.93 21.39
CA LEU A 390 -2.17 -9.90 22.48
C LEU A 390 -3.47 -10.71 22.49
N MET A 391 -3.40 -11.99 22.14
CA MET A 391 -4.58 -12.82 21.95
C MET A 391 -4.44 -14.20 22.59
N LEU A 392 -5.55 -14.75 23.07
CA LEU A 392 -5.67 -16.16 23.37
C LEU A 392 -6.11 -16.89 22.09
N LYS A 393 -5.27 -17.79 21.60
CA LYS A 393 -5.49 -18.55 20.37
C LYS A 393 -5.75 -20.02 20.67
N PHE A 394 -6.88 -20.52 20.17
CA PHE A 394 -7.19 -21.95 20.12
C PHE A 394 -7.15 -22.44 18.67
N ALA A 395 -6.14 -23.26 18.35
CA ALA A 395 -5.88 -23.78 17.00
C ALA A 395 -5.43 -25.26 17.07
N PRO A 396 -6.35 -26.19 17.39
CA PRO A 396 -6.01 -27.60 17.56
C PRO A 396 -5.50 -28.21 16.24
N ARG A 397 -4.35 -28.88 16.31
CA ARG A 397 -3.76 -29.60 15.18
C ARG A 397 -4.32 -31.02 15.07
N THR A 398 -4.74 -31.44 13.87
CA THR A 398 -5.18 -32.83 13.58
C THR A 398 -4.26 -33.47 12.53
N LYS A 399 -4.19 -34.81 12.45
CA LYS A 399 -3.33 -35.54 11.50
C LYS A 399 -3.59 -35.21 10.01
N LYS A 400 -4.70 -34.55 9.68
CA LYS A 400 -5.04 -34.03 8.34
C LYS A 400 -5.05 -32.50 8.38
N ASP A 401 -3.86 -31.91 8.34
CA ASP A 401 -3.57 -30.49 8.63
C ASP A 401 -4.25 -29.42 7.74
N ARG A 402 -5.02 -29.82 6.72
CA ARG A 402 -5.59 -28.88 5.75
C ARG A 402 -6.89 -28.22 6.24
N ASN A 403 -7.66 -28.86 7.11
CA ASN A 403 -9.01 -28.44 7.49
C ASN A 403 -9.20 -28.38 9.01
N ASN A 404 -8.45 -27.52 9.69
CA ASN A 404 -8.62 -27.30 11.13
C ASN A 404 -9.35 -25.99 11.44
N PHE A 405 -10.25 -26.09 12.41
CA PHE A 405 -10.85 -24.94 13.06
C PHE A 405 -9.80 -24.20 13.88
N HIS A 406 -9.88 -22.87 13.89
CA HIS A 406 -9.06 -22.02 14.72
C HIS A 406 -9.81 -20.75 15.08
N ILE A 407 -9.58 -20.28 16.30
CA ILE A 407 -10.17 -19.06 16.84
C ILE A 407 -9.12 -18.34 17.67
N ALA A 408 -9.09 -17.01 17.61
CA ALA A 408 -8.27 -16.18 18.49
C ALA A 408 -9.09 -14.97 18.95
N VAL A 409 -8.99 -14.63 20.23
CA VAL A 409 -9.67 -13.47 20.82
C VAL A 409 -8.69 -12.71 21.68
N GLY A 410 -8.77 -11.38 21.70
CA GLY A 410 -7.87 -10.57 22.51
C GLY A 410 -7.98 -9.09 22.22
N VAL A 411 -6.85 -8.40 22.37
CA VAL A 411 -6.73 -6.96 22.12
C VAL A 411 -5.56 -6.67 21.18
N ILE A 412 -5.63 -5.51 20.53
CA ILE A 412 -4.56 -4.94 19.72
C ILE A 412 -4.26 -3.56 20.28
N GLY A 413 -3.00 -3.32 20.64
CA GLY A 413 -2.50 -1.99 20.92
C GLY A 413 -1.99 -1.37 19.62
N SER A 414 -2.46 -0.16 19.32
CA SER A 414 -2.21 0.51 18.05
C SER A 414 -1.63 1.90 18.26
N PHE A 415 -0.62 2.24 17.47
CA PHE A 415 -0.04 3.58 17.38
C PHE A 415 -0.32 4.19 16.01
N LYS A 416 -0.97 5.36 15.97
CA LYS A 416 -1.25 6.11 14.73
C LYS A 416 0.04 6.77 14.23
N ALA A 417 0.57 6.28 13.13
CA ALA A 417 1.77 6.82 12.50
C ALA A 417 1.45 8.02 11.59
N TYR A 418 0.32 8.00 10.87
CA TYR A 418 0.02 9.02 9.87
C TYR A 418 -1.49 9.13 9.61
N SER A 419 -1.93 10.33 9.23
CA SER A 419 -3.31 10.61 8.81
C SER A 419 -3.39 11.76 7.82
N HIS A 420 -4.35 11.69 6.89
CA HIS A 420 -4.70 12.80 6.00
C HIS A 420 -6.17 12.70 5.58
N VAL A 421 -6.76 13.85 5.22
CA VAL A 421 -8.06 13.90 4.57
C VAL A 421 -7.87 14.19 3.09
N ARG A 422 -8.57 13.45 2.25
CA ARG A 422 -8.62 13.60 0.80
C ARG A 422 -10.01 14.06 0.40
N THR A 423 -10.09 15.21 -0.25
CA THR A 423 -11.33 15.78 -0.79
C THR A 423 -11.23 15.98 -2.29
N GLU A 424 -12.35 15.79 -2.99
CA GLU A 424 -12.44 16.04 -4.42
C GLU A 424 -13.70 16.86 -4.72
N THR A 425 -13.56 17.92 -5.51
CA THR A 425 -14.65 18.82 -5.90
C THR A 425 -14.59 19.12 -7.39
N SER A 426 -15.73 19.35 -8.02
CA SER A 426 -15.79 19.86 -9.40
C SER A 426 -15.83 21.38 -9.38
N ALA A 427 -14.82 22.04 -9.92
CA ALA A 427 -14.75 23.49 -10.07
C ALA A 427 -14.51 23.86 -11.55
N ALA A 428 -15.40 24.65 -12.13
CA ALA A 428 -15.33 25.09 -13.52
C ALA A 428 -15.16 23.96 -14.56
N GLY A 429 -15.70 22.76 -14.28
CA GLY A 429 -15.60 21.58 -15.15
C GLY A 429 -14.35 20.72 -14.93
N TYR A 430 -13.47 21.07 -13.99
CA TYR A 430 -12.29 20.30 -13.61
C TYR A 430 -12.49 19.63 -12.24
N MET A 431 -12.02 18.39 -12.09
CA MET A 431 -11.95 17.73 -10.79
C MET A 431 -10.69 18.22 -10.07
N VAL A 432 -10.88 18.93 -8.97
CA VAL A 432 -9.81 19.42 -8.12
C VAL A 432 -9.75 18.53 -6.90
N GLU A 433 -8.61 17.91 -6.69
CA GLU A 433 -8.33 17.10 -5.53
C GLU A 433 -7.42 17.83 -4.55
N THR A 434 -7.69 17.66 -3.26
CA THR A 434 -6.86 18.21 -2.20
C THR A 434 -6.62 17.15 -1.14
N LYS A 435 -5.37 17.02 -0.73
CA LYS A 435 -4.95 16.20 0.42
C LYS A 435 -4.42 17.11 1.50
N THR A 436 -5.00 17.03 2.67
CA THR A 436 -4.59 17.81 3.84
C THR A 436 -4.04 16.84 4.88
N LYS A 437 -2.75 16.96 5.20
CA LYS A 437 -2.11 16.20 6.28
C LYS A 437 -2.40 16.89 7.59
N ASP A 438 -2.94 16.16 8.55
CA ASP A 438 -3.22 16.67 9.89
C ASP A 438 -3.45 15.51 10.84
N ASP A 439 -3.43 15.80 12.13
CA ASP A 439 -3.75 14.87 13.19
C ASP A 439 -5.26 14.70 13.41
N TYR A 440 -6.08 15.69 13.03
CA TYR A 440 -7.54 15.71 13.17
C TYR A 440 -8.04 15.39 14.59
N ASN A 441 -7.22 15.68 15.61
CA ASN A 441 -7.46 15.26 16.99
C ASN A 441 -7.70 13.75 17.16
N ILE A 442 -7.21 12.92 16.24
CA ILE A 442 -7.24 11.46 16.35
C ILE A 442 -6.34 11.05 17.52
N ASN A 443 -6.81 10.08 18.30
CA ASN A 443 -6.08 9.51 19.40
C ASN A 443 -4.89 8.69 18.86
N PRO A 444 -3.63 9.09 19.17
CA PRO A 444 -2.46 8.42 18.65
C PRO A 444 -2.27 7.01 19.22
N PHE A 445 -2.88 6.69 20.36
CA PHE A 445 -2.83 5.35 20.97
C PHE A 445 -4.24 4.82 21.19
N HIS A 446 -4.59 3.74 20.50
CA HIS A 446 -5.88 3.08 20.69
C HIS A 446 -5.71 1.60 21.02
N VAL A 447 -6.66 1.10 21.81
CA VAL A 447 -6.79 -0.32 22.14
C VAL A 447 -8.04 -0.85 21.47
N THR A 448 -7.89 -1.93 20.72
CA THR A 448 -8.96 -2.52 19.91
C THR A 448 -9.22 -3.95 20.37
N ALA A 449 -10.46 -4.27 20.74
CA ALA A 449 -10.87 -5.65 20.94
C ALA A 449 -10.89 -6.37 19.59
N THR A 450 -10.40 -7.60 19.55
CA THR A 450 -10.29 -8.37 18.30
C THR A 450 -10.75 -9.81 18.48
N ALA A 451 -11.43 -10.31 17.46
CA ALA A 451 -11.82 -11.71 17.33
C ALA A 451 -11.50 -12.19 15.92
N ARG A 452 -10.92 -13.39 15.82
CA ARG A 452 -10.58 -14.07 14.57
C ARG A 452 -11.11 -15.48 14.61
N ILE A 453 -11.71 -15.93 13.51
CA ILE A 453 -12.24 -17.28 13.38
C ILE A 453 -11.91 -17.81 11.99
N GLY A 454 -11.60 -19.10 11.89
CA GLY A 454 -11.33 -19.70 10.60
C GLY A 454 -11.44 -21.21 10.59
N TYR A 455 -11.57 -21.72 9.37
CA TYR A 455 -11.59 -23.15 9.08
C TYR A 455 -10.83 -23.41 7.79
N GLY A 456 -9.76 -24.20 7.86
CA GLY A 456 -8.89 -24.42 6.71
C GLY A 456 -8.22 -23.12 6.25
N TRP A 457 -8.39 -22.72 4.99
CA TRP A 457 -7.79 -21.51 4.44
C TRP A 457 -8.62 -20.24 4.68
N LEU A 458 -9.94 -20.38 4.88
CA LEU A 458 -10.84 -19.26 5.10
C LEU A 458 -10.72 -18.76 6.54
N ARG A 459 -10.50 -17.45 6.69
CA ARG A 459 -10.44 -16.78 7.98
C ARG A 459 -11.18 -15.45 7.90
N ALA A 460 -11.88 -15.13 8.97
CA ALA A 460 -12.54 -13.87 9.17
C ALA A 460 -12.03 -13.20 10.45
N PHE A 461 -12.07 -11.88 10.46
CA PHE A 461 -11.72 -11.08 11.63
C PHE A 461 -12.82 -10.03 11.88
N ALA A 462 -12.93 -9.63 13.13
CA ALA A 462 -13.69 -8.48 13.58
C ALA A 462 -12.89 -7.72 14.63
N ASN A 463 -12.89 -6.41 14.51
CA ASN A 463 -12.18 -5.47 15.37
C ASN A 463 -13.16 -4.40 15.85
N TYR A 464 -13.09 -4.04 17.12
CA TYR A 464 -13.87 -2.97 17.72
C TYR A 464 -13.00 -2.15 18.66
N ASP A 465 -12.89 -0.85 18.41
CA ASP A 465 -12.11 0.02 19.29
C ASP A 465 -12.74 0.08 20.68
N LEU A 466 -11.91 -0.14 21.71
CA LEU A 466 -12.29 0.03 23.11
C LEU A 466 -12.06 1.48 23.56
N THR A 467 -11.04 2.12 23.00
CA THR A 467 -10.72 3.53 23.24
C THR A 467 -11.39 4.46 22.24
N PRO A 468 -11.67 5.72 22.60
CA PRO A 468 -12.14 6.74 21.68
C PRO A 468 -11.19 6.96 20.49
N TYR A 469 -11.77 7.08 19.30
CA TYR A 469 -11.01 7.33 18.08
C TYR A 469 -10.42 8.75 18.08
N PHE A 470 -11.16 9.74 18.57
CA PHE A 470 -10.65 11.09 18.81
C PHE A 470 -10.19 11.26 20.26
N LYS A 471 -9.19 12.12 20.49
CA LYS A 471 -8.67 12.43 21.84
C LYS A 471 -9.80 12.95 22.73
N PRO A 472 -10.07 12.36 23.90
CA PRO A 472 -11.06 12.90 24.82
C PRO A 472 -10.71 14.34 25.23
N ASN A 473 -11.69 15.25 25.20
CA ASN A 473 -11.50 16.63 25.61
C ASN A 473 -12.76 17.18 26.30
N ASN A 474 -13.06 16.70 27.51
CA ASN A 474 -14.20 17.16 28.33
C ASN A 474 -15.55 17.24 27.58
N GLY A 475 -15.80 16.33 26.64
CA GLY A 475 -17.01 16.29 25.83
C GLY A 475 -17.01 17.17 24.56
N LEU A 476 -15.93 17.91 24.28
CA LEU A 476 -15.78 18.71 23.05
C LEU A 476 -15.43 17.88 21.82
N ASN A 477 -14.93 16.65 22.02
CA ASN A 477 -14.70 15.68 20.96
C ASN A 477 -15.72 14.53 21.09
N PRO A 478 -16.25 14.02 19.98
CA PRO A 478 -17.26 12.99 20.02
C PRO A 478 -16.65 11.67 20.47
N ASP A 479 -17.38 10.94 21.30
CA ASP A 479 -16.99 9.61 21.72
C ASP A 479 -17.42 8.57 20.67
N VAL A 480 -16.64 8.44 19.60
CA VAL A 480 -16.87 7.43 18.54
C VAL A 480 -15.80 6.34 18.57
N ARG A 481 -16.16 5.16 18.04
CA ARG A 481 -15.32 3.96 17.92
C ARG A 481 -15.30 3.49 16.48
N VAL A 482 -14.22 2.86 16.03
CA VAL A 482 -14.21 2.18 14.74
C VAL A 482 -14.60 0.72 14.94
N PHE A 483 -15.54 0.27 14.11
CA PHE A 483 -15.78 -1.15 13.89
C PHE A 483 -15.19 -1.55 12.53
N SER A 484 -14.49 -2.68 12.47
CA SER A 484 -13.97 -3.23 11.21
C SER A 484 -14.19 -4.74 11.16
N ALA A 485 -14.57 -5.28 10.01
CA ALA A 485 -14.70 -6.72 9.81
C ALA A 485 -14.37 -7.12 8.37
N GLY A 486 -13.86 -8.33 8.20
CA GLY A 486 -13.43 -8.80 6.89
C GLY A 486 -12.83 -10.20 6.89
N LEU A 487 -12.03 -10.48 5.86
CA LEU A 487 -11.38 -11.76 5.62
C LEU A 487 -9.85 -11.63 5.65
N THR A 488 -9.16 -12.70 6.05
CA THR A 488 -7.70 -12.83 5.88
C THR A 488 -7.42 -13.64 4.62
N LEU A 489 -6.83 -13.01 3.60
CA LEU A 489 -6.70 -13.58 2.25
C LEU A 489 -5.40 -14.39 2.06
N VAL A 490 -4.28 -13.94 2.65
CA VAL A 490 -2.97 -14.61 2.51
C VAL A 490 -2.37 -14.79 3.89
N PRO A 491 -2.38 -16.00 4.48
CA PRO A 491 -1.57 -16.24 5.68
C PRO A 491 -0.10 -16.32 5.29
N PHE A 492 0.77 -15.59 5.99
CA PHE A 492 2.20 -15.83 5.88
C PHE A 492 2.49 -17.18 6.54
N GLN A 493 3.07 -18.13 5.79
CA GLN A 493 3.40 -19.47 6.31
C GLN A 493 4.61 -19.42 7.23
#